data_AF-A0A093W758-F1
#
_entry.id   AF-A0A093W758-F1
#
_cell.length_a   1.000
_cell.length_b   1.000
_cell.length_c   1.000
_cell.angle_alpha   90.00
_cell.angle_beta   90.00
_cell.angle_gamma   90.00
#
_symmetry.space_group_name_H-M   'P 1'
#
loop_
_entity.id
_entity.type
_entity.pdbx_description
1 polymer ?
#
loop_
_entity_poly.entity_id
_entity_poly.type
_entity_poly.pdbx_seq_one_letter_code
_entity_poly.pdbx_strand_id
1 'polypeptide(L)'
;MKSFISYFKLHKFLLINLFIFLYILINLLDGNRGYFSYIKKMTFLLKKIEEEKYIINQLESLKLKNAMLIKPNLNLDFLDELYRNFLLLVKKMKSYF
;
A
#
# COMPACT_ATOMS: atom_id res chain seq x y z
N MET A 1 28.00 -41.65 20.91
CA MET A 1 28.70 -40.46 20.34
C MET A 1 29.67 -40.78 19.21
N LYS A 2 30.55 -41.81 19.34
CA LYS A 2 31.51 -42.18 18.27
C LYS A 2 30.85 -42.51 16.91
N SER A 3 29.63 -43.07 16.92
CA SER A 3 28.84 -43.42 15.73
C SER A 3 28.41 -42.21 14.89
N PHE A 4 28.05 -41.10 15.54
CA PHE A 4 27.70 -39.87 14.84
C PHE A 4 28.94 -39.25 14.18
N ILE A 5 30.06 -39.20 14.90
CA ILE A 5 31.31 -38.64 14.38
C ILE A 5 31.80 -39.41 13.15
N SER A 6 31.67 -40.75 13.13
CA SER A 6 31.99 -41.56 11.94
C SER A 6 31.07 -41.27 10.76
N TYR A 7 29.77 -41.04 11.01
CA TYR A 7 28.80 -40.70 9.97
C TYR A 7 29.13 -39.34 9.29
N PHE A 8 29.43 -38.32 10.09
CA PHE A 8 29.89 -37.01 9.58
C PHE A 8 31.20 -37.10 8.81
N LYS A 9 32.12 -38.00 9.22
CA LYS A 9 33.37 -38.25 8.51
C LYS A 9 33.13 -38.90 7.13
N LEU A 10 32.19 -39.84 7.05
CA LEU A 10 31.82 -40.53 5.82
C LEU A 10 31.12 -39.61 4.82
N HIS A 11 30.28 -38.71 5.31
CA HIS A 11 29.45 -37.81 4.49
C HIS A 11 29.91 -36.35 4.50
N LYS A 12 31.21 -36.11 4.72
CA LYS A 12 31.79 -34.75 4.81
C LYS A 12 31.49 -33.87 3.59
N PHE A 13 31.48 -34.46 2.39
CA PHE A 13 31.14 -33.75 1.16
C PHE A 13 29.69 -33.26 1.13
N LEU A 14 28.74 -34.07 1.61
CA LEU A 14 27.33 -33.68 1.70
C LEU A 14 27.12 -32.52 2.67
N LEU A 15 27.87 -32.50 3.79
CA LEU A 15 27.80 -31.38 4.73
C LEU A 15 28.22 -30.05 4.12
N ILE A 16 29.32 -30.05 3.37
CA ILE A 16 29.83 -28.82 2.74
C ILE A 16 28.81 -28.31 1.73
N ASN A 17 28.25 -29.19 0.91
CA ASN A 17 27.18 -28.83 -0.03
C ASN A 17 25.94 -28.31 0.68
N LEU A 18 25.55 -28.90 1.81
CA LEU A 18 24.43 -28.44 2.62
C LEU A 18 24.65 -27.00 3.11
N PHE A 19 25.85 -26.67 3.62
CA PHE A 19 26.16 -25.31 4.06
C PHE A 19 26.17 -24.29 2.92
N ILE A 20 26.71 -24.66 1.75
CA ILE A 20 26.68 -23.79 0.56
C ILE A 20 25.24 -23.55 0.10
N PHE A 21 24.43 -24.60 0.07
CA PHE A 21 23.01 -24.50 -0.28
C PHE A 21 22.25 -23.60 0.72
N LEU A 22 22.44 -23.81 2.02
CA LEU A 22 21.85 -22.96 3.06
C LEU A 22 22.28 -21.50 2.93
N TYR A 23 23.55 -21.23 2.63
CA TYR A 23 24.04 -19.88 2.43
C TYR A 23 23.31 -19.18 1.28
N ILE A 24 23.14 -19.86 0.15
CA ILE A 24 22.38 -19.32 -0.99
C ILE A 24 20.91 -19.12 -0.61
N LEU A 25 20.32 -20.08 0.10
CA LEU A 25 18.90 -20.06 0.44
C LEU A 25 18.55 -18.95 1.43
N ILE A 26 19.38 -18.75 2.46
CA ILE A 26 19.21 -17.64 3.41
C ILE A 26 19.37 -16.30 2.69
N ASN A 27 20.39 -16.15 1.84
CA ASN A 27 20.59 -14.91 1.06
C ASN A 27 19.49 -14.65 0.01
N LEU A 28 18.80 -15.69 -0.45
CA LEU A 28 17.69 -15.56 -1.40
C LEU A 28 16.40 -15.13 -0.71
N LEU A 29 16.13 -15.68 0.47
CA LEU A 29 14.91 -15.37 1.22
C LEU A 29 15.01 -14.01 1.92
N ASP A 30 16.19 -13.69 2.44
CA ASP A 30 16.46 -12.51 3.25
C ASP A 30 17.13 -11.36 2.46
N GLY A 31 17.20 -10.18 3.08
CA GLY A 31 17.85 -8.99 2.55
C GLY A 31 16.95 -8.10 1.68
N ASN A 32 17.48 -6.92 1.32
CA ASN A 32 16.71 -5.89 0.61
C ASN A 32 16.24 -6.30 -0.80
N ARG A 33 16.89 -7.31 -1.39
CA ARG A 33 16.53 -7.89 -2.70
C ARG A 33 16.01 -9.33 -2.57
N GLY A 34 15.83 -9.84 -1.35
CA GLY A 34 15.31 -11.17 -1.12
C GLY A 34 13.80 -11.27 -1.35
N TYR A 35 13.31 -12.50 -1.34
CA TYR A 35 11.91 -12.85 -1.60
C TYR A 35 10.92 -12.13 -0.68
N PHE A 36 11.18 -12.10 0.64
CA PHE A 36 10.27 -11.43 1.57
C PHE A 36 10.23 -9.90 1.37
N SER A 37 11.37 -9.30 1.02
CA SER A 37 11.43 -7.88 0.66
C SER A 37 10.62 -7.58 -0.61
N TYR A 38 10.69 -8.47 -1.61
CA TYR A 38 9.90 -8.35 -2.83
C TYR A 38 8.39 -8.34 -2.55
N ILE A 39 7.88 -9.28 -1.74
CA ILE A 39 6.45 -9.33 -1.39
C ILE A 39 6.02 -8.04 -0.65
N LYS A 40 6.81 -7.58 0.32
CA LYS A 40 6.52 -6.33 1.04
C LYS A 40 6.48 -5.11 0.13
N LYS A 41 7.39 -5.03 -0.84
CA LYS A 41 7.40 -3.93 -1.82
C LYS A 41 6.20 -3.99 -2.76
N MET A 42 5.81 -5.17 -3.22
CA MET A 42 4.65 -5.34 -4.09
C MET A 42 3.34 -4.95 -3.37
N THR A 43 3.16 -5.39 -2.13
CA THR A 43 1.99 -5.02 -1.32
C THR A 43 1.95 -3.51 -1.05
N PHE A 44 3.10 -2.90 -0.75
CA PHE A 44 3.20 -1.45 -0.58
C PHE A 44 2.89 -0.68 -1.88
N LEU A 45 3.37 -1.16 -3.03
CA LEU A 45 3.06 -0.57 -4.33
C LEU A 45 1.57 -0.65 -4.66
N LEU A 46 0.92 -1.78 -4.43
CA LEU A 46 -0.51 -1.93 -4.64
C LEU A 46 -1.32 -0.94 -3.78
N LYS A 47 -0.94 -0.79 -2.50
CA LYS A 47 -1.57 0.19 -1.62
C LYS A 47 -1.42 1.61 -2.16
N LYS A 48 -0.22 1.98 -2.65
CA LYS A 48 0.01 3.30 -3.25
C LYS A 48 -0.82 3.53 -4.51
N ILE A 49 -0.97 2.53 -5.37
CA ILE A 49 -1.80 2.62 -6.58
C ILE A 49 -3.27 2.85 -6.19
N GLU A 50 -3.74 2.19 -5.14
CA GLU A 50 -5.10 2.38 -4.63
C GLU A 50 -5.31 3.79 -4.06
N GLU A 51 -4.36 4.28 -3.25
CA GLU A 51 -4.36 5.64 -2.72
C GLU A 51 -4.32 6.68 -3.84
N GLU A 52 -3.48 6.47 -4.86
CA GLU A 52 -3.40 7.33 -6.04
C GLU A 52 -4.73 7.38 -6.79
N LYS A 53 -5.35 6.23 -7.04
CA LYS A 53 -6.66 6.15 -7.70
C LYS A 53 -7.74 6.87 -6.90
N TYR A 54 -7.73 6.73 -5.56
CA TYR A 54 -8.64 7.46 -4.70
C TYR A 54 -8.45 8.98 -4.82
N ILE A 55 -7.21 9.46 -4.81
CA ILE A 55 -6.89 10.89 -4.95
C ILE A 55 -7.31 11.42 -6.33
N ILE A 56 -7.05 10.66 -7.41
CA ILE A 56 -7.45 11.03 -8.77
C ILE A 56 -8.97 11.18 -8.87
N ASN A 57 -9.73 10.23 -8.33
CA ASN A 57 -11.19 10.30 -8.32
C ASN A 57 -11.69 11.54 -7.56
N GLN A 58 -11.07 11.86 -6.42
CA GLN A 58 -11.41 13.05 -5.65
C GLN A 58 -11.10 14.33 -6.44
N LEU A 59 -9.94 14.38 -7.10
CA LEU A 59 -9.55 15.50 -7.95
C LEU A 59 -10.52 15.69 -9.11
N GLU A 60 -10.95 14.61 -9.76
CA GLU A 60 -11.92 14.66 -10.86
C GLU A 60 -13.28 15.17 -10.37
N SER A 61 -13.75 14.69 -9.21
CA SER A 61 -15.00 15.19 -8.61
C SER A 61 -14.93 16.70 -8.30
N LEU A 62 -13.77 17.19 -7.81
CA LEU A 62 -13.55 18.60 -7.53
C LEU A 62 -13.46 19.42 -8.82
N LYS A 63 -12.80 18.90 -9.86
CA LYS A 63 -12.76 19.53 -11.19
C LYS A 63 -14.15 19.69 -11.77
N LEU A 64 -15.00 18.65 -11.68
CA LEU A 64 -16.40 18.72 -12.14
C LEU A 64 -17.18 19.79 -11.38
N LYS A 65 -17.09 19.80 -10.04
CA LYS A 65 -17.73 20.84 -9.21
C LYS A 65 -17.26 22.24 -9.57
N ASN A 66 -15.95 22.43 -9.75
CA ASN A 66 -15.39 23.72 -10.16
C ASN A 66 -15.85 24.12 -11.58
N ALA A 67 -15.90 23.18 -12.51
CA ALA A 67 -16.41 23.44 -13.86
C ALA A 67 -17.89 23.86 -13.84
N MET A 68 -18.72 23.30 -12.95
CA MET A 68 -20.12 23.71 -12.77
C MET A 68 -20.25 25.16 -12.26
N LEU A 69 -19.29 25.63 -11.45
CA LEU A 69 -19.26 27.00 -10.93
C LEU A 69 -18.77 28.03 -11.95
N ILE A 70 -17.96 27.63 -12.93
CA ILE A 70 -17.27 28.53 -13.88
C ILE A 70 -18.01 28.63 -15.23
N LYS A 71 -19.09 27.86 -15.45
CA LYS A 71 -19.88 27.94 -16.70
C LYS A 71 -20.41 29.37 -16.94
N PRO A 72 -20.53 29.81 -18.21
CA PRO A 72 -21.00 31.16 -18.57
C PRO A 72 -22.41 31.45 -18.01
N ASN A 73 -23.21 30.39 -17.78
CA ASN A 73 -24.41 30.46 -16.96
C ASN A 73 -24.14 29.68 -15.67
N LEU A 74 -23.97 30.44 -14.58
CA LEU A 74 -23.81 29.92 -13.22
C LEU A 74 -24.97 28.96 -12.90
N ASN A 75 -24.67 27.73 -12.47
CA ASN A 75 -25.72 26.77 -12.10
C ASN A 75 -26.32 27.15 -10.74
N LEU A 76 -27.44 27.88 -10.75
CA LEU A 76 -28.12 28.37 -9.56
C LEU A 76 -28.60 27.24 -8.64
N ASP A 77 -29.10 26.13 -9.21
CA ASP A 77 -29.55 24.96 -8.43
C ASP A 77 -28.40 24.35 -7.62
N PHE A 78 -27.21 24.28 -8.22
CA PHE A 78 -26.01 23.78 -7.55
C PHE A 78 -25.54 24.71 -6.41
N LEU A 79 -25.64 26.03 -6.61
CA LEU A 79 -25.36 27.02 -5.55
C LEU A 79 -26.34 26.89 -4.39
N ASP A 80 -27.62 26.71 -4.67
CA ASP A 80 -28.67 26.54 -3.67
C ASP A 80 -28.46 25.26 -2.85
N GLU A 81 -28.05 24.16 -3.50
CA GLU A 81 -27.64 22.92 -2.82
C GLU A 81 -26.42 23.14 -1.91
N LEU A 82 -25.41 23.88 -2.40
CA LEU A 82 -24.22 24.26 -1.64
C LEU A 82 -24.58 25.07 -0.38
N TYR A 83 -25.43 26.09 -0.53
CA TYR A 83 -25.90 26.92 0.57
C TYR A 83 -26.66 26.11 1.62
N ARG A 84 -27.56 25.20 1.21
CA ARG A 84 -28.27 24.29 2.13
C ARG A 84 -27.31 23.40 2.90
N ASN A 85 -26.30 22.84 2.24
CA ASN A 85 -25.29 22.00 2.89
C ASN A 85 -24.48 22.78 3.94
N PHE A 86 -24.09 24.02 3.64
CA PHE A 86 -23.41 24.88 4.62
C PHE A 86 -24.28 25.16 5.85
N LEU A 87 -25.56 25.48 5.66
CA LEU A 87 -26.48 25.74 6.77
C LEU A 87 -26.68 24.51 7.66
N LEU A 88 -26.79 23.32 7.09
CA LEU A 88 -26.88 22.06 7.83
C LEU A 88 -25.61 21.78 8.66
N LEU A 89 -24.43 22.07 8.10
CA LEU A 89 -23.15 21.89 8.78
C LEU A 89 -23.03 22.82 10.01
N VAL A 90 -23.41 24.09 9.86
CA VAL A 90 -23.46 25.07 10.95
C VAL A 90 -24.43 24.63 12.04
N LYS A 91 -25.62 24.12 11.66
CA LYS A 91 -26.59 23.58 12.62
C LYS A 91 -26.03 22.38 13.39
N LYS A 92 -25.35 21.45 12.71
CA LYS A 92 -24.70 20.31 13.35
C LYS A 92 -23.64 20.78 14.35
N MET A 93 -22.73 21.68 13.96
CA MET A 93 -21.70 22.22 14.85
C MET A 93 -22.30 22.86 16.11
N LYS A 94 -23.37 23.66 15.98
CA LYS A 94 -24.09 24.23 17.13
C LYS A 94 -24.73 23.20 18.06
N SER A 95 -24.96 21.98 17.60
CA SER A 95 -25.54 20.90 18.41
C SER A 95 -24.50 20.08 19.17
N TYR A 96 -23.21 20.25 18.84
CA TYR A 96 -22.08 19.60 19.54
C TYR A 96 -21.46 20.50 20.63
N PHE A 97 -21.97 21.72 20.79
CA PHE A 97 -21.69 22.66 21.88
C PHE A 97 -22.95 22.82 22.73
#